data_AF-A0A453PIC3-F1
#
_entry.id   AF-A0A453PIC3-F1
#
_cell.length_a   1.000
_cell.length_b   1.000
_cell.length_c   1.000
_cell.angle_alpha   90.00
_cell.angle_beta   90.00
_cell.angle_gamma   90.00
#
_symmetry.space_group_name_H-M   'P 1'
#
loop_
_entity.id
_entity.type
_entity.pdbx_description
1 polymer ?
#
loop_
_entity_poly.entity_id
_entity_poly.type
_entity_poly.pdbx_seq_one_letter_code
_entity_poly.pdbx_strand_id
1 'polypeptide(L)' 'MLHKLCKQLNDPPFNYMIHSAPFGLSSSCLPYTHWFLQIVPQLSVIGGFEMGSGCHINPVFPEDAAKILREIDGSV' A
#
# COMPACT_ATOMS: atom_id res chain seq x y z
N MET A 1 9.12 5.68 -7.42
CA MET A 1 8.47 4.75 -6.48
C MET A 1 8.06 3.45 -7.17
N LEU A 2 7.20 3.49 -8.19
CA LEU A 2 6.79 2.28 -8.94
C LEU A 2 7.98 1.51 -9.55
N HIS A 3 8.93 2.20 -10.20
CA HIS A 3 10.15 1.55 -10.70
C HIS A 3 10.95 0.81 -9.63
N LYS A 4 11.02 1.34 -8.40
CA LYS A 4 11.69 0.65 -7.28
C LYS A 4 10.94 -0.62 -6.88
N LEU A 5 9.60 -0.58 -6.86
CA LEU A 5 8.77 -1.76 -6.60
C LEU A 5 8.94 -2.82 -7.68
N CYS A 6 8.90 -2.45 -8.96
CA CYS A 6 9.14 -3.37 -10.08
C CYS A 6 10.53 -4.01 -9.98
N LYS A 7 11.58 -3.22 -9.74
CA LYS A 7 12.96 -3.71 -9.62
C LYS A 7 13.15 -4.65 -8.43
N GLN A 8 12.55 -4.34 -7.27
CA GLN A 8 12.72 -5.16 -6.07
C GLN A 8 11.93 -6.45 -6.09
N LEU A 9 10.71 -6.40 -6.64
CA LEU A 9 9.71 -7.45 -6.49
C LEU A 9 9.56 -8.29 -7.77
N ASN A 10 10.49 -8.17 -8.71
CA ASN A 10 10.49 -8.86 -10.02
C ASN A 10 9.25 -8.55 -10.87
N ASP A 11 8.94 -7.27 -11.01
CA ASP A 11 7.84 -6.72 -11.82
C ASP A 11 6.47 -7.38 -11.55
N PRO A 12 5.98 -7.32 -10.30
CA PRO A 12 4.70 -7.93 -9.97
C PRO A 12 3.54 -7.08 -10.50
N PRO A 13 2.39 -7.69 -10.81
CA PRO A 13 1.17 -6.93 -10.96
C PRO A 13 0.86 -6.17 -9.66
N PHE A 14 0.31 -4.97 -9.77
CA PHE A 14 -0.05 -4.15 -8.63
C PHE A 14 -1.37 -3.43 -8.88
N ASN A 15 -2.02 -3.04 -7.78
CA ASN A 15 -3.14 -2.13 -7.81
C ASN A 15 -2.76 -0.83 -7.09
N TYR A 16 -3.35 0.29 -7.51
CA TYR A 16 -3.29 1.53 -6.75
C TYR A 16 -4.70 2.08 -6.50
N MET A 17 -4.87 2.74 -5.37
CA MET A 17 -6.14 3.30 -4.93
C MET A 17 -5.91 4.71 -4.41
N ILE A 18 -6.79 5.63 -4.80
CA ILE A 18 -6.83 6.99 -4.24
C ILE A 18 -7.89 6.99 -3.15
N HIS A 19 -7.45 7.28 -1.92
CA HIS A 19 -8.34 7.49 -0.78
C HIS A 19 -8.54 8.99 -0.62
N SER A 20 -9.79 9.43 -0.74
CA SER A 20 -10.17 10.84 -0.69
C SER A 20 -11.37 11.04 0.24
N ALA A 21 -11.68 12.30 0.53
CA ALA A 21 -12.82 12.67 1.37
C ALA A 21 -14.14 12.17 0.75
N PRO A 22 -15.08 11.67 1.57
CA PRO A 22 -16.45 11.44 1.15
C PRO A 22 -17.11 12.73 0.60
N PHE A 23 -18.04 12.58 -0.34
CA PHE A 23 -18.84 13.72 -0.81
C PHE A 23 -19.70 14.27 0.33
N GLY A 24 -19.77 15.60 0.46
CA GLY A 24 -20.55 16.27 1.49
C GLY A 24 -19.97 16.18 2.90
N LEU A 25 -18.66 15.96 3.03
CA LEU A 25 -17.99 15.90 4.33
C LEU A 25 -18.18 17.20 5.13
N SER A 26 -18.58 17.06 6.41
CA SER A 26 -18.71 18.19 7.33
C SER A 26 -17.38 18.91 7.55
N SER A 27 -17.41 20.24 7.68
CA SER A 27 -16.24 21.07 7.98
C SER A 27 -15.52 20.66 9.27
N SER A 28 -16.24 20.08 10.24
CA SER A 28 -15.66 19.54 11.48
C SER A 28 -14.72 18.36 11.25
N CYS A 29 -14.84 17.66 10.12
CA CYS A 29 -14.05 16.47 9.80
C CYS A 29 -12.80 16.78 8.97
N LEU A 30 -12.71 17.98 8.41
CA LEU A 30 -11.58 18.41 7.58
C LEU A 30 -10.22 18.32 8.29
N PRO A 31 -10.06 18.65 9.60
CA PRO A 31 -8.74 18.63 10.23
C PRO A 31 -8.06 17.26 10.26
N TYR A 32 -8.84 16.17 10.27
CA TYR A 32 -8.34 14.80 10.35
C TYR A 32 -8.60 13.98 9.07
N THR A 33 -9.11 14.61 8.01
CA THR A 33 -9.30 13.95 6.71
C THR A 33 -8.19 14.37 5.76
N HIS A 34 -7.31 13.42 5.42
CA HIS A 34 -6.17 13.64 4.54
C HIS A 34 -6.17 12.61 3.41
N TRP A 35 -6.10 13.09 2.17
CA TRP A 35 -6.07 12.21 1.01
C TRP A 35 -4.71 11.51 0.92
N PHE A 36 -4.68 10.30 0.37
CA PHE A 36 -3.44 9.61 0.05
C PHE A 36 -3.63 8.62 -1.10
N LEU A 37 -2.50 8.25 -1.70
CA LEU A 37 -2.44 7.20 -2.71
C LEU A 37 -1.81 5.95 -2.08
N GLN A 38 -2.53 4.83 -2.16
CA GLN A 38 -2.06 3.52 -1.71
C GLN A 38 -1.65 2.68 -2.92
N ILE A 39 -0.51 2.00 -2.83
CA ILE A 39 -0.01 1.06 -3.85
C ILE A 39 0.13 -0.31 -3.19
N VAL A 40 -0.47 -1.33 -3.80
CA VAL A 40 -0.46 -2.70 -3.28
C VAL A 40 0.05 -3.66 -4.38
N PRO A 41 1.34 -4.07 -4.33
CA PRO A 41 1.83 -5.14 -5.20
C PRO A 41 1.20 -6.48 -4.80
N GLN A 42 0.82 -7.29 -5.79
CA GLN A 42 0.21 -8.59 -5.56
C GLN A 42 1.31 -9.63 -5.31
N LEU A 43 1.54 -9.96 -4.04
CA LEU A 43 2.60 -10.90 -3.61
C LEU A 43 2.08 -12.20 -2.99
N SER A 44 0.82 -12.22 -2.53
CA SER A 44 0.19 -13.39 -1.91
C SER A 44 -1.31 -13.42 -2.23
N VAL A 45 -1.93 -14.58 -1.98
CA VAL A 45 -3.38 -14.79 -2.12
C VAL A 45 -3.98 -14.93 -0.72
N ILE A 46 -5.17 -14.38 -0.52
CA ILE A 46 -5.92 -14.48 0.74
C ILE A 46 -6.38 -15.91 1.01
N GLY A 47 -6.30 -16.34 2.27
CA GLY A 47 -6.76 -17.64 2.73
C GLY A 47 -8.10 -17.59 3.48
N GLY A 48 -8.49 -18.73 4.05
CA GLY A 48 -9.74 -18.86 4.82
C GLY A 48 -9.77 -18.01 6.10
N PHE A 49 -8.62 -17.78 6.72
CA PHE A 49 -8.52 -16.94 7.91
C PHE A 49 -8.82 -15.48 7.58
N GLU A 50 -8.18 -14.91 6.56
CA GLU A 50 -8.36 -13.52 6.16
C GLU A 50 -9.80 -13.27 5.71
N MET A 51 -10.38 -14.19 4.95
CA MET A 51 -11.78 -14.10 4.53
C MET A 51 -12.76 -14.22 5.71
N GLY A 52 -12.50 -15.13 6.66
CA GLY A 52 -13.40 -15.36 7.79
C GLY A 52 -13.34 -14.28 8.87
N SER A 53 -12.17 -13.66 9.06
CA SER A 53 -11.95 -12.66 10.11
C SER A 53 -11.96 -11.21 9.62
N GLY A 54 -11.67 -10.97 8.34
CA GLY A 54 -11.37 -9.63 7.82
C GLY A 54 -10.00 -9.08 8.23
N CYS A 55 -9.22 -9.81 9.04
CA CYS A 55 -7.87 -9.44 9.43
C CYS A 55 -6.84 -9.97 8.43
N HIS A 56 -5.85 -9.15 8.09
CA HIS A 56 -4.80 -9.51 7.14
C HIS A 56 -3.49 -9.81 7.87
N ILE A 57 -2.75 -10.80 7.38
CA ILE A 57 -1.41 -11.13 7.87
C ILE A 57 -0.38 -10.51 6.93
N ASN A 58 0.43 -9.58 7.45
CA ASN A 58 1.55 -9.01 6.70
C ASN A 58 2.86 -9.69 7.13
N PRO A 59 3.54 -10.45 6.24
CA PRO A 59 4.78 -11.14 6.58
C PRO A 59 6.00 -10.22 6.65
N VAL A 60 5.91 -8.98 6.16
CA VAL A 60 7.02 -8.02 6.11
C VAL A 60 6.67 -6.79 6.92
N PHE A 61 7.50 -6.50 7.93
CA PHE A 61 7.36 -5.30 8.74
C PHE A 61 7.59 -4.03 7.89
N PRO A 62 6.85 -2.94 8.16
CA PRO A 62 7.00 -1.69 7.41
C PRO A 62 8.40 -1.08 7.55
N GLU A 63 9.09 -1.31 8.68
CA GLU A 63 10.47 -0.88 8.93
C GLU A 63 11.43 -1.47 7.91
N ASP A 64 11.33 -2.78 7.65
CA ASP A 64 12.15 -3.50 6.68
C ASP A 64 11.77 -3.10 5.25
N ALA A 65 10.47 -3.03 4.95
CA ALA A 65 9.99 -2.60 3.63
C ALA A 65 10.52 -1.20 3.26
N ALA A 66 10.46 -0.27 4.22
CA ALA A 66 10.97 1.09 4.01
C ALA A 66 12.50 1.12 3.84
N LYS A 67 13.24 0.30 4.58
CA LYS A 67 14.69 0.17 4.42
C LYS A 67 15.05 -0.35 3.03
N ILE A 68 14.45 -1.46 2.62
CA ILE A 68 14.67 -2.08 1.30
C ILE A 68 14.40 -1.08 0.18
N LEU A 69 13.27 -0.38 0.21
CA LEU A 69 12.91 0.59 -0.84
C LEU A 69 13.81 1.84 -0.87
N ARG A 70 14.46 2.21 0.25
CA ARG A 70 15.44 3.29 0.28
C ARG A 70 16.76 2.88 -0.35
N GLU A 71 17.22 1.65 -0.10
CA GLU A 71 18.51 1.11 -0.56
C GLU A 71 18.55 0.86 -2.07
N ILE A 72 17.39 0.71 -2.71
CA ILE A 72 17.31 0.51 -4.17
C ILE A 72 17.53 1.83 -4.89
N ASP A 73 18.46 1.81 -5.84
CA ASP A 73 18.60 2.88 -6.81
C ASP A 73 17.42 2.88 -7.79
N GLY A 74 16.73 4.01 -7.82
CA GLY A 74 15.58 4.28 -8.70
C GLY A 74 15.96 4.92 -10.03
N SER A 75 17.25 5.11 -10.28
CA SER A 75 17.79 5.52 -11.57
C SER A 75 17.49 4.45 -12.64
N VAL A 76 17.10 4.92 -13.81
CA VAL A 76 16.88 4.10 -15.02
C VAL A 76 18.21 3.79 -15.67
#